data_AF-A0A5M3MIA6-F1
#
_entry.id   AF-A0A5M3MIA6-F1
#
_cell.length_a   1.000
_cell.length_b   1.000
_cell.length_c   1.000
_cell.angle_alpha   90.00
_cell.angle_beta   90.00
_cell.angle_gamma   90.00
#
_symmetry.space_group_name_H-M   'P 1'
#
loop_
_entity.id
_entity.type
_entity.pdbx_description
1 polymer ?
#
loop_
_entity_poly.entity_id
_entity_poly.type
_entity_poly.pdbx_seq_one_letter_code
_entity_poly.pdbx_strand_id
1 'polypeptide(L)'
;MAKIPRNFRLLEELEKGEKGIGDGSCSYGLEDGDDIMMSHWNGTVIGPGHTVHENRIYSLKITCGDNYPDEPPVIQFISRVNLPFVSQTDGKVDVTKLPVLAHWNRNSTMETVLVEIRREMASFNNRKLPQPPEGSTF
;
A
#
# COMPACT_ATOMS: atom_id res chain seq x y z
N MET A 1 -16.02 -14.68 18.84
CA MET A 1 -14.54 -14.72 18.77
C MET A 1 -14.01 -13.43 19.41
N ALA A 2 -12.90 -13.50 20.12
CA ALA A 2 -12.28 -12.30 20.71
C ALA A 2 -11.72 -11.39 19.61
N LYS A 3 -11.90 -10.08 19.74
CA LYS A 3 -11.40 -9.07 18.80
C LYS A 3 -9.99 -8.68 19.22
N ILE A 4 -9.01 -8.86 18.32
CA ILE A 4 -7.63 -8.43 18.54
C ILE A 4 -7.60 -6.89 18.55
N PRO A 5 -7.00 -6.25 19.58
CA PRO A 5 -6.85 -4.79 19.63
C PRO A 5 -5.91 -4.26 18.53
N ARG A 6 -6.12 -3.00 18.11
CA ARG A 6 -5.33 -2.29 17.08
C ARG A 6 -3.82 -2.48 17.23
N ASN A 7 -3.27 -2.20 18.41
CA ASN A 7 -1.82 -2.23 18.60
C ASN A 7 -1.24 -3.64 18.45
N PHE A 8 -1.94 -4.68 18.91
CA PHE A 8 -1.51 -6.06 18.70
C PHE A 8 -1.61 -6.47 17.23
N ARG A 9 -2.62 -5.98 16.51
CA ARG A 9 -2.71 -6.18 15.05
C ARG A 9 -1.53 -5.52 14.32
N LEU A 10 -1.19 -4.29 14.68
CA LEU A 10 -0.08 -3.56 14.06
C LEU A 10 1.28 -4.18 14.39
N LEU A 11 1.47 -4.68 15.62
CA LEU A 11 2.66 -5.45 16.00
C LEU A 11 2.78 -6.75 15.19
N GLU A 12 1.67 -7.49 15.02
CA GLU A 12 1.65 -8.69 14.17
C GLU A 12 2.05 -8.35 12.73
N GLU A 13 1.54 -7.25 12.19
CA GLU A 13 1.91 -6.80 10.84
C GLU A 13 3.37 -6.33 10.76
N LEU A 14 3.91 -5.68 11.81
CA LEU A 14 5.32 -5.26 11.90
C LEU A 14 6.26 -6.47 11.86
N GLU A 15 6.04 -7.45 12.74
CA GLU A 15 6.85 -8.68 12.79
C GLU A 15 6.82 -9.44 11.46
N LYS A 16 5.70 -9.38 10.74
CA LYS A 16 5.57 -9.98 9.40
C LYS A 16 6.35 -9.17 8.36
N GLY A 17 6.27 -7.84 8.42
CA GLY A 17 7.03 -6.94 7.54
C GLY A 17 8.54 -7.14 7.64
N GLU A 18 9.07 -7.30 8.86
CA GLU A 18 10.50 -7.54 9.13
C GLU A 18 11.02 -8.87 8.58
N LYS A 19 10.15 -9.90 8.52
CA LYS A 19 10.50 -11.22 7.97
C LYS A 19 10.41 -11.29 6.44
N GLY A 20 9.88 -10.25 5.81
CA GLY A 20 9.52 -10.24 4.39
C GLY A 20 8.14 -10.84 4.13
N ILE A 21 7.46 -10.30 3.13
CA ILE A 21 6.08 -10.66 2.77
C ILE A 21 6.01 -11.27 1.36
N GLY A 22 5.16 -12.29 1.21
CA GLY A 22 4.87 -12.92 -0.08
C GLY A 22 6.10 -13.36 -0.88
N ASP A 23 6.15 -12.93 -2.15
CA ASP A 23 7.23 -13.17 -3.11
C ASP A 23 8.34 -12.10 -3.08
N GLY A 24 8.32 -11.20 -2.08
CA GLY A 24 9.24 -10.07 -1.98
C GLY A 24 8.95 -8.92 -2.94
N SER A 25 7.84 -8.97 -3.69
CA SER A 25 7.46 -7.88 -4.61
C SER A 25 6.82 -6.68 -3.92
N CYS A 26 6.42 -6.82 -2.67
CA CYS A 26 5.90 -5.75 -1.82
C CYS A 26 6.63 -5.81 -0.47
N SER A 27 6.74 -4.67 0.20
CA SER A 27 7.21 -4.60 1.59
C SER A 27 6.59 -3.42 2.30
N TYR A 28 6.56 -3.45 3.63
CA TYR A 28 6.20 -2.30 4.45
C TYR A 28 6.93 -2.35 5.80
N GLY A 29 7.07 -1.18 6.42
CA GLY A 29 7.68 -1.01 7.74
C GLY A 29 7.31 0.36 8.31
N LEU A 30 7.65 0.59 9.59
CA LEU A 30 7.37 1.88 10.22
C LEU A 30 8.13 3.01 9.51
N GLU A 31 7.48 4.17 9.40
CA GLU A 31 8.14 5.40 8.92
C GLU A 31 9.13 5.92 9.97
N ASP A 32 8.75 5.84 11.24
CA ASP A 32 9.56 6.20 12.39
C ASP A 32 9.56 5.03 13.40
N GLY A 33 10.75 4.53 13.75
CA GLY A 33 10.92 3.43 14.70
C GLY A 33 10.52 3.80 16.13
N ASP A 34 10.44 5.09 16.43
CA ASP A 34 10.00 5.59 17.73
C ASP A 34 8.48 5.85 17.79
N ASP A 35 7.73 5.62 16.70
CA ASP A 35 6.27 5.72 16.69
C ASP A 35 5.62 4.55 17.43
N ILE A 36 5.44 4.73 18.74
CA ILE A 36 4.77 3.78 19.64
C ILE A 36 3.33 3.47 19.17
N MET A 37 2.66 4.43 18.53
CA MET A 37 1.30 4.26 18.06
C MET A 37 1.23 3.49 16.74
N MET A 38 2.37 3.27 16.08
CA MET A 38 2.48 2.56 14.80
C MET A 38 1.47 3.09 13.78
N SER A 39 1.36 4.40 13.68
CA SER A 39 0.36 5.08 12.85
C SER A 39 0.89 5.33 11.46
N HIS A 40 2.20 5.57 11.31
CA HIS A 40 2.83 5.94 10.05
C HIS A 40 3.77 4.85 9.54
N TRP A 41 3.53 4.41 8.31
CA TRP A 41 4.24 3.31 7.68
C TRP A 41 4.68 3.69 6.27
N ASN A 42 5.85 3.19 5.88
CA ASN A 42 6.35 3.21 4.52
C ASN A 42 6.02 1.88 3.84
N GLY A 43 5.39 1.95 2.68
CA GLY A 43 5.15 0.81 1.80
C GLY A 43 6.02 0.88 0.54
N THR A 44 6.40 -0.27 0.00
CA THR A 44 7.10 -0.39 -1.29
C THR A 44 6.41 -1.41 -2.16
N VAL A 45 6.25 -1.10 -3.44
CA VAL A 45 5.77 -2.01 -4.48
C VAL A 45 6.78 -2.06 -5.62
N ILE A 46 7.27 -3.25 -5.92
CA ILE A 46 8.07 -3.53 -7.11
C ILE A 46 7.11 -3.74 -8.28
N GLY A 47 7.28 -2.93 -9.32
CA GLY A 47 6.40 -2.95 -10.47
C GLY A 47 6.39 -4.32 -11.17
N PRO A 48 5.21 -4.80 -11.59
CA PRO A 48 5.08 -6.12 -12.21
C PRO A 48 5.83 -6.20 -13.54
N GLY A 49 6.46 -7.34 -13.80
CA GLY A 49 7.14 -7.63 -15.08
C GLY A 49 6.18 -7.65 -16.26
N HIS A 50 6.70 -7.41 -17.47
CA HIS A 50 5.91 -7.34 -18.71
C HIS A 50 4.85 -6.22 -18.72
N THR A 51 5.10 -5.14 -17.98
CA THR A 51 4.25 -3.94 -17.94
C THR A 51 5.10 -2.68 -18.06
N VAL A 52 4.46 -1.54 -18.27
CA VAL A 52 5.11 -0.21 -18.17
C VAL A 52 5.67 0.11 -16.78
N HIS A 53 5.35 -0.70 -15.78
CA HIS A 53 5.85 -0.56 -14.42
C HIS A 53 7.10 -1.44 -14.15
N GLU A 54 7.50 -2.31 -15.08
CA GLU A 54 8.65 -3.19 -14.92
C GLU A 54 9.93 -2.42 -14.57
N ASN A 55 10.75 -2.98 -13.67
CA ASN A 55 11.97 -2.39 -13.13
C ASN A 55 11.79 -1.09 -12.31
N ARG A 56 10.55 -0.67 -12.01
CA ARG A 56 10.30 0.49 -11.15
C ARG A 56 10.00 0.09 -9.71
N ILE A 57 10.41 0.94 -8.78
CA ILE A 57 10.09 0.84 -7.35
C ILE A 57 9.19 2.01 -6.98
N TYR A 58 8.02 1.72 -6.42
CA TYR A 58 7.07 2.72 -5.95
C TYR A 58 7.08 2.77 -4.42
N SER A 59 7.34 3.94 -3.86
CA SER A 59 7.22 4.22 -2.43
C SER A 59 5.86 4.82 -2.11
N LEU A 60 5.27 4.39 -1.00
CA LEU A 60 3.96 4.81 -0.52
C LEU A 60 4.04 5.14 0.96
N LYS A 61 3.21 6.10 1.39
CA LYS A 61 2.84 6.29 2.80
C LYS A 61 1.54 5.56 3.08
N ILE A 62 1.51 4.90 4.23
CA ILE A 62 0.35 4.19 4.75
C ILE A 62 0.09 4.75 6.14
N THR A 63 -1.12 5.24 6.38
CA THR A 63 -1.53 5.78 7.68
C THR A 63 -2.63 4.92 8.29
N CYS A 64 -2.31 4.23 9.37
CA CYS A 64 -3.22 3.41 10.16
C CYS A 64 -3.84 4.25 11.27
N GLY A 65 -5.06 4.77 11.04
CA GLY A 65 -5.77 5.60 12.03
C GLY A 65 -6.19 4.83 13.28
N ASP A 66 -6.82 5.53 14.23
CA ASP A 66 -7.21 4.99 15.55
C ASP A 66 -8.18 3.80 15.46
N ASN A 67 -8.98 3.73 14.40
CA ASN A 67 -9.96 2.67 14.16
C ASN A 67 -9.42 1.50 13.33
N TYR A 68 -8.15 1.53 12.90
CA TYR A 68 -7.56 0.39 12.21
C TYR A 68 -7.53 -0.85 13.13
N PRO A 69 -7.84 -2.08 12.65
CA PRO A 69 -8.18 -2.45 11.27
C PRO A 69 -9.68 -2.46 10.97
N ASP A 70 -10.56 -1.94 11.83
CA ASP A 70 -12.00 -1.92 11.51
C ASP A 70 -12.31 -0.92 10.36
N GLU A 71 -11.53 0.16 10.28
CA GLU A 71 -11.49 1.08 9.13
C GLU A 71 -10.21 0.88 8.30
N PRO A 72 -10.27 1.10 6.97
CA PRO A 72 -9.11 0.95 6.10
C PRO A 72 -8.02 2.00 6.41
N PRO A 73 -6.75 1.68 6.12
CA PRO A 73 -5.69 2.67 6.20
C PRO A 73 -5.82 3.69 5.06
N VAL A 74 -5.26 4.88 5.27
CA VAL A 74 -5.11 5.88 4.20
C VAL A 74 -3.82 5.59 3.45
N ILE A 75 -3.89 5.55 2.11
CA ILE A 75 -2.74 5.25 1.25
C ILE A 75 -2.43 6.47 0.37
N GLN A 76 -1.15 6.83 0.30
CA GLN A 76 -0.66 7.90 -0.54
C GLN A 76 0.64 7.46 -1.22
N PHE A 77 0.70 7.56 -2.54
CA PHE A 77 1.94 7.37 -3.28
C PHE A 77 2.88 8.54 -3.03
N ILE A 78 4.14 8.23 -2.74
CA ILE A 78 5.25 9.19 -2.78
C ILE A 78 5.78 9.26 -4.21
N SER A 79 6.05 8.10 -4.83
CA SER A 79 6.47 8.01 -6.23
C SER A 79 5.31 8.38 -7.15
N ARG A 80 5.54 9.26 -8.14
CA ARG A 80 4.52 9.57 -9.14
C ARG A 80 4.15 8.33 -9.94
N VAL A 81 2.85 8.14 -10.09
CA VAL A 81 2.27 7.03 -10.83
C VAL A 81 1.00 7.48 -11.54
N ASN A 82 0.82 7.02 -12.77
CA ASN A 82 -0.41 7.21 -13.52
C ASN A 82 -1.28 5.96 -13.39
N LEU A 83 -2.24 6.00 -12.45
CA LEU A 83 -3.23 4.96 -12.20
C LEU A 83 -4.60 5.60 -11.94
N PRO A 84 -5.70 4.98 -12.37
CA PRO A 84 -7.05 5.59 -12.32
C PRO A 84 -7.60 5.81 -10.90
N PHE A 85 -7.03 5.12 -9.92
CA PHE A 85 -7.36 5.22 -8.50
C PHE A 85 -6.37 6.09 -7.70
N VAL A 86 -5.43 6.76 -8.36
CA VAL A 86 -4.44 7.64 -7.71
C VAL A 86 -4.65 9.08 -8.15
N SER A 87 -4.84 9.96 -7.18
CA SER A 87 -4.89 11.41 -7.38
C SER A 87 -3.58 11.92 -7.97
N GLN A 88 -3.68 12.61 -9.11
CA GLN A 88 -2.50 13.14 -9.81
C GLN A 88 -1.95 14.44 -9.18
N THR A 89 -2.64 14.99 -8.16
CA THR A 89 -2.21 16.20 -7.46
C THR A 89 -1.37 15.90 -6.22
N ASP A 90 -1.73 14.88 -5.46
CA ASP A 90 -1.13 14.58 -4.14
C ASP A 90 -0.82 13.09 -3.92
N GLY A 91 -1.06 12.22 -4.91
CA GLY A 91 -0.75 10.80 -4.82
C GLY A 91 -1.71 9.99 -3.95
N LYS A 92 -2.77 10.59 -3.39
CA LYS A 92 -3.72 9.85 -2.55
C LYS A 92 -4.49 8.81 -3.35
N VAL A 93 -4.67 7.63 -2.77
CA VAL A 93 -5.48 6.56 -3.32
C VAL A 93 -6.95 6.81 -3.01
N ASP A 94 -7.80 6.72 -4.02
CA ASP A 94 -9.24 6.77 -3.88
C ASP A 94 -9.78 5.43 -3.35
N VAL A 95 -10.25 5.44 -2.10
CA VAL A 95 -10.81 4.28 -1.37
C VAL A 95 -11.92 3.61 -2.15
N THR A 96 -12.69 4.36 -2.95
CA THR A 96 -13.85 3.81 -3.68
C THR A 96 -13.46 3.07 -4.95
N LYS A 97 -12.25 3.30 -5.49
CA LYS A 97 -11.80 2.76 -6.77
C LYS A 97 -10.89 1.55 -6.64
N LEU A 98 -10.34 1.29 -5.45
CA LEU A 98 -9.54 0.10 -5.18
C LEU A 98 -10.39 -0.93 -4.41
N PRO A 99 -10.70 -2.11 -4.98
CA PRO A 99 -11.66 -3.06 -4.40
C PRO A 99 -11.38 -3.46 -2.95
N VAL A 100 -10.10 -3.66 -2.59
CA VAL A 100 -9.70 -4.03 -1.21
C VAL A 100 -10.03 -2.95 -0.18
N LEU A 101 -10.03 -1.67 -0.58
CA LEU A 101 -10.38 -0.53 0.27
C LEU A 101 -11.89 -0.26 0.25
N ALA A 102 -12.52 -0.38 -0.92
CA ALA A 102 -13.97 -0.17 -1.08
C ALA A 102 -14.80 -1.22 -0.34
N HIS A 103 -14.29 -2.45 -0.24
CA HIS A 103 -14.89 -3.55 0.49
C HIS A 103 -14.02 -3.99 1.67
N TRP A 104 -13.50 -3.00 2.40
CA TRP A 104 -12.62 -3.23 3.54
C TRP A 104 -13.25 -4.17 4.56
N ASN A 105 -12.44 -5.10 5.05
CA ASN A 105 -12.77 -6.02 6.13
C ASN A 105 -11.62 -5.99 7.13
N ARG A 106 -11.92 -6.07 8.43
CA ARG A 106 -10.92 -6.14 9.50
C ARG A 106 -9.88 -7.25 9.39
N ASN A 107 -10.14 -8.25 8.53
CA ASN A 107 -9.19 -9.32 8.25
C ASN A 107 -8.15 -8.92 7.19
N SER A 108 -8.40 -7.86 6.41
CA SER A 108 -7.44 -7.24 5.51
C SER A 108 -6.27 -6.62 6.28
N THR A 109 -5.15 -6.43 5.59
CA THR A 109 -3.86 -5.93 6.12
C THR A 109 -3.24 -4.92 5.17
N MET A 110 -2.17 -4.24 5.59
CA MET A 110 -1.34 -3.43 4.70
C MET A 110 -0.79 -4.26 3.53
N GLU A 111 -0.38 -5.51 3.77
CA GLU A 111 0.04 -6.44 2.72
C GLU A 111 -1.05 -6.64 1.67
N THR A 112 -2.31 -6.91 2.08
CA THR A 112 -3.40 -7.11 1.12
C THR A 112 -3.62 -5.88 0.25
N VAL A 113 -3.42 -4.67 0.79
CA VAL A 113 -3.52 -3.43 0.04
C VAL A 113 -2.39 -3.31 -0.99
N LEU A 114 -1.14 -3.55 -0.59
CA LEU A 114 0.02 -3.46 -1.49
C LEU A 114 -0.04 -4.51 -2.61
N VAL A 115 -0.43 -5.74 -2.28
CA VAL A 115 -0.61 -6.83 -3.26
C VAL A 115 -1.71 -6.49 -4.26
N GLU A 116 -2.82 -5.92 -3.79
CA GLU A 116 -3.93 -5.50 -4.67
C GLU A 116 -3.51 -4.36 -5.59
N ILE A 117 -2.77 -3.36 -5.09
CA ILE A 117 -2.20 -2.28 -5.90
C ILE A 117 -1.32 -2.85 -7.01
N ARG A 118 -0.43 -3.78 -6.67
CA ARG A 118 0.46 -4.44 -7.63
C ARG A 118 -0.34 -5.25 -8.67
N ARG A 119 -1.40 -5.94 -8.24
CA ARG A 119 -2.31 -6.66 -9.15
C ARG A 119 -2.98 -5.70 -10.13
N GLU A 120 -3.45 -4.56 -9.64
CA GLU A 120 -4.07 -3.55 -10.49
C GLU A 120 -3.09 -2.93 -11.48
N MET A 121 -1.82 -2.74 -11.13
CA MET A 121 -0.76 -2.34 -12.07
C MET A 121 -0.55 -3.36 -13.20
N ALA A 122 -0.75 -4.65 -12.91
CA ALA A 122 -0.65 -5.73 -13.90
C ALA A 122 -1.93 -5.93 -14.73
N SER A 123 -3.05 -5.29 -14.35
CA SER A 123 -4.34 -5.45 -15.02
C SER A 123 -4.27 -5.03 -16.48
N PHE A 124 -5.16 -5.60 -17.30
CA PHE A 124 -5.21 -5.30 -18.74
C PHE A 124 -5.34 -3.79 -19.03
N ASN A 125 -6.10 -3.08 -18.20
CA ASN A 125 -6.38 -1.65 -18.37
C ASN A 125 -5.20 -0.76 -17.97
N ASN A 126 -4.37 -1.21 -17.01
CA ASN A 126 -3.33 -0.36 -16.42
C ASN A 126 -1.92 -0.68 -16.91
N ARG A 127 -1.64 -1.93 -17.31
CA ARG A 127 -0.28 -2.42 -17.65
C ARG A 127 0.41 -1.69 -18.81
N LYS A 128 -0.32 -0.87 -19.58
CA LYS A 128 0.18 -0.08 -20.73
C LYS A 128 0.00 1.43 -20.56
N LEU A 129 -0.46 1.91 -19.40
CA LEU A 129 -0.67 3.34 -19.18
C LEU A 129 0.67 4.09 -19.22
N PRO A 130 0.78 5.20 -19.99
CA PRO A 130 1.99 6.02 -19.99
C PRO A 130 2.31 6.50 -18.58
N GLN A 131 3.54 6.23 -18.12
CA GLN A 131 3.96 6.60 -16.77
C GLN A 131 4.79 7.88 -16.76
N PRO A 132 4.76 8.64 -15.65
CA PRO A 132 5.69 9.73 -15.41
C PRO A 132 7.17 9.26 -15.45
N PRO A 133 8.12 10.19 -15.60
CA PRO A 133 9.54 9.88 -15.46
C PRO A 133 9.83 9.16 -14.15
N GLU A 134 10.68 8.14 -14.21
CA GLU A 134 11.12 7.41 -13.03
C GLU A 134 11.83 8.34 -12.03
N GLY A 135 11.64 8.09 -10.73
CA GLY A 135 12.20 8.92 -9.66
C GLY A 135 11.44 10.22 -9.37
N SER A 136 10.41 10.56 -10.15
CA SER A 136 9.54 11.70 -9.82
C SER A 136 8.64 11.39 -8.62
N THR A 137 8.39 12.40 -7.77
CA THR A 137 7.55 12.29 -6.57
C THR A 137 6.38 13.28 -6.61
N PHE A 138 5.31 12.98 -5.86
CA PHE A 138 4.18 13.90 -5.66
C PHE A 138 4.58 15.09 -4.78
#